data_AF-A0A7J4K3K7-F1
#
_entry.id   AF-A0A7J4K3K7-F1
#
_cell.length_a   1.000
_cell.length_b   1.000
_cell.length_c   1.000
_cell.angle_alpha   90.00
_cell.angle_beta   90.00
_cell.angle_gamma   90.00
#
_symmetry.space_group_name_H-M   'P 1'
#
loop_
_entity.id
_entity.type
_entity.pdbx_description
1 polymer ?
#
loop_
_entity_poly.entity_id
_entity_poly.type
_entity_poly.pdbx_seq_one_letter_code
_entity_poly.pdbx_strand_id
1 'polypeptide(L)'
;MGKIIHYPNLQTVLMVETILKKEKDITRTELKKKLPKKIMHQTLNVIIKYLEDSGKIIDHRQGILWTYKSPDEMEELLRHTSPFTPEDFRIPGQYTHKKRQLSRNDETGPRRKATTSRVSAHSHQKKRKNKQRISRTVAVNQ
;
A
#
# COMPACT_ATOMS: atom_id res chain seq x y z
N MET A 1 -15.16 -20.15 12.50
CA MET A 1 -15.37 -19.09 13.50
C MET A 1 -16.62 -19.44 14.29
N GLY A 2 -16.50 -19.68 15.60
CA GLY A 2 -17.64 -20.05 16.44
C GLY A 2 -18.64 -18.90 16.58
N LYS A 3 -19.90 -19.23 16.90
CA LYS A 3 -20.96 -18.25 17.15
C LYS A 3 -20.53 -17.29 18.26
N ILE A 4 -20.49 -15.99 17.98
CA ILE A 4 -20.19 -14.96 18.98
C ILE A 4 -21.43 -14.82 19.86
N ILE A 5 -21.29 -15.18 21.14
CA ILE A 5 -22.40 -15.16 22.10
C ILE A 5 -22.57 -13.76 22.69
N HIS A 6 -21.45 -13.04 22.91
CA HIS A 6 -21.44 -11.74 23.58
C HIS A 6 -20.33 -10.84 23.04
N TYR A 7 -20.70 -9.59 22.69
CA TYR A 7 -19.76 -8.56 22.26
C TYR A 7 -19.19 -7.78 23.45
N PRO A 8 -17.89 -7.46 23.45
CA PRO A 8 -17.31 -6.65 24.53
C PRO A 8 -17.89 -5.23 24.55
N ASN A 9 -18.02 -4.67 25.74
CA ASN A 9 -18.28 -3.23 25.90
C ASN A 9 -16.98 -2.44 25.69
N LEU A 10 -17.10 -1.16 25.34
CA LEU A 10 -15.94 -0.27 25.14
C LEU A 10 -15.01 -0.24 26.36
N GLN A 11 -15.58 -0.20 27.57
CA GLN A 11 -14.81 -0.25 28.83
C GLN A 11 -13.90 -1.48 28.91
N THR A 12 -14.37 -2.63 28.45
CA THR A 12 -13.61 -3.88 28.45
C THR A 12 -12.49 -3.85 27.40
N VAL A 13 -12.75 -3.27 26.23
CA VAL A 13 -11.75 -3.08 25.18
C VAL A 13 -10.62 -2.18 25.68
N LEU A 14 -10.95 -1.01 26.25
CA LEU A 14 -9.97 -0.06 26.79
C LEU A 14 -9.13 -0.69 27.91
N MET A 15 -9.75 -1.51 28.76
CA MET A 15 -9.04 -2.23 29.82
C MET A 15 -8.00 -3.21 29.27
N VAL A 16 -8.32 -3.97 28.23
CA VAL A 16 -7.35 -4.85 27.56
C VAL A 16 -6.27 -4.03 26.88
N GLU A 17 -6.64 -2.94 26.20
CA GLU A 17 -5.72 -2.03 25.51
C GLU A 17 -4.68 -1.42 26.46
N THR A 18 -5.10 -0.95 27.64
CA THR A 18 -4.18 -0.36 28.62
C THR A 18 -3.16 -1.34 29.18
N ILE A 19 -3.52 -2.62 29.30
CA ILE A 19 -2.58 -3.67 29.72
C ILE A 19 -1.60 -3.96 28.58
N LEU A 20 -2.11 -4.15 27.36
CA LEU A 20 -1.27 -4.42 26.19
C LEU A 20 -0.29 -3.27 25.90
N LYS A 21 -0.70 -2.01 26.08
CA LYS A 21 0.16 -0.85 25.87
C LYS A 21 1.32 -0.76 26.87
N LYS A 22 1.15 -1.28 28.09
CA LYS A 22 2.19 -1.27 29.14
C LYS A 22 3.21 -2.39 28.97
N GLU A 23 2.83 -3.45 28.27
CA GLU A 23 3.63 -4.65 28.11
C GLU A 23 4.24 -4.68 26.72
N LYS A 24 5.50 -5.07 26.60
CA LYS A 24 6.14 -5.17 25.29
C LYS A 24 5.63 -6.38 24.53
N ASP A 25 5.58 -7.53 25.19
CA ASP A 25 5.06 -8.79 24.66
C ASP A 25 4.40 -9.56 25.80
N ILE A 26 3.23 -10.14 25.55
CA ILE A 26 2.45 -10.83 26.59
C ILE A 26 1.65 -11.99 26.02
N THR A 27 1.64 -13.11 26.74
CA THR A 27 0.81 -14.26 26.36
C THR A 27 -0.67 -14.03 26.70
N ARG A 28 -1.57 -14.71 25.98
CA ARG A 28 -3.02 -14.70 26.30
C ARG A 28 -3.34 -15.11 27.75
N THR A 29 -2.53 -16.00 28.32
CA THR A 29 -2.70 -16.49 29.69
C THR A 29 -2.29 -15.43 30.71
N GLU A 30 -1.19 -14.74 30.49
CA GLU A 30 -0.74 -13.62 31.34
C GLU A 30 -1.69 -12.44 31.24
N LEU A 31 -2.17 -12.13 30.03
CA LEU A 31 -3.17 -11.08 29.81
C LEU A 31 -4.41 -11.34 30.68
N LYS A 32 -4.89 -12.59 30.74
CA LYS A 32 -6.02 -12.98 31.61
C LYS A 32 -5.74 -12.83 33.10
N LYS A 33 -4.51 -13.05 33.55
CA LYS A 33 -4.11 -12.90 34.95
C LYS A 33 -4.01 -11.42 35.36
N LYS A 34 -3.58 -10.55 34.44
CA LYS A 34 -3.43 -9.11 34.69
C LYS A 34 -4.75 -8.33 34.62
N LEU A 35 -5.79 -8.91 34.01
CA LEU A 35 -7.10 -8.28 33.94
C LEU A 35 -7.75 -8.20 35.34
N PRO A 36 -8.30 -7.04 35.73
CA PRO A 36 -8.94 -6.87 37.04
C PRO A 36 -10.26 -7.64 37.16
N LYS A 37 -10.83 -8.09 36.03
CA LYS A 37 -12.06 -8.88 35.96
C LYS A 37 -11.87 -10.05 35.01
N LYS A 38 -12.52 -11.18 35.33
CA LYS A 38 -12.49 -12.38 34.50
C LYS A 38 -13.32 -12.15 33.23
N ILE A 39 -12.67 -12.22 32.07
CA ILE A 39 -13.31 -12.11 30.75
C ILE A 39 -13.45 -13.51 30.13
N MET A 40 -14.58 -13.75 29.46
CA MET A 40 -14.79 -14.98 28.68
C MET A 40 -13.76 -15.09 27.54
N HIS A 41 -13.28 -16.31 27.27
CA HIS A 41 -12.28 -16.56 26.23
C HIS A 41 -12.74 -16.06 24.85
N GLN A 42 -14.01 -16.26 24.51
CA GLN A 42 -14.59 -15.81 23.23
C GLN A 42 -14.56 -14.29 23.10
N THR A 43 -14.98 -13.57 24.15
CA THR A 43 -14.97 -12.11 24.17
C THR A 43 -13.55 -11.56 24.07
N LEU A 44 -12.58 -12.15 24.78
CA LEU A 44 -11.18 -11.76 24.66
C LEU A 44 -10.65 -11.95 23.23
N ASN A 45 -11.02 -13.05 22.56
CA ASN A 45 -10.63 -13.28 21.17
C ASN A 45 -11.24 -12.24 20.22
N VAL A 46 -12.48 -11.80 20.46
CA VAL A 46 -13.10 -10.71 19.68
C VAL A 46 -12.34 -9.40 19.87
N ILE A 47 -11.93 -9.08 21.11
CA ILE A 47 -11.13 -7.88 21.41
C ILE A 47 -9.76 -7.95 20.72
N ILE A 48 -9.05 -9.07 20.85
CA ILE A 48 -7.73 -9.25 20.22
C ILE A 48 -7.85 -9.11 18.72
N LYS A 49 -8.82 -9.78 18.10
CA LYS A 49 -9.05 -9.68 16.66
C LYS A 49 -9.35 -8.24 16.23
N TYR A 50 -10.20 -7.53 16.97
CA TYR A 50 -10.49 -6.13 16.69
C TYR A 50 -9.23 -5.24 16.76
N LEU A 51 -8.39 -5.46 17.78
CA LEU A 51 -7.15 -4.68 17.93
C LEU A 51 -6.12 -5.01 16.83
N GLU A 52 -6.03 -6.27 16.43
CA GLU A 52 -5.19 -6.75 15.33
C GLU A 52 -5.66 -6.18 13.98
N ASP A 53 -6.96 -6.28 13.68
CA ASP A 53 -7.58 -5.69 12.49
C ASP A 53 -7.39 -4.16 12.45
N SER A 54 -7.33 -3.50 13.62
CA SER A 54 -7.03 -2.06 13.73
C SER A 54 -5.54 -1.71 13.65
N GLY A 55 -4.66 -2.70 13.51
CA GLY A 55 -3.21 -2.51 13.40
C GLY A 55 -2.53 -2.07 14.69
N LYS A 56 -3.17 -2.22 15.85
CA LYS A 56 -2.55 -1.83 17.14
C LYS A 56 -1.66 -2.90 17.73
N ILE A 57 -1.97 -4.15 17.42
CA ILE A 57 -1.26 -5.32 17.93
C ILE A 57 -0.96 -6.32 16.82
N ILE A 58 -0.01 -7.20 17.09
CA ILE A 58 0.26 -8.39 16.27
C ILE A 58 0.13 -9.61 17.17
N ASP A 59 -0.77 -10.52 16.80
CA ASP A 59 -0.91 -11.82 17.45
C ASP A 59 0.00 -12.85 16.77
N HIS A 60 0.92 -13.42 17.54
CA HIS A 60 1.86 -14.41 17.03
C HIS A 60 1.91 -15.62 17.96
N ARG A 61 2.74 -16.62 17.62
CA ARG A 61 2.76 -17.90 18.37
C ARG A 61 3.25 -17.76 19.81
N GLN A 62 4.13 -16.80 20.09
CA GLN A 62 4.74 -16.61 21.40
C GLN A 62 3.93 -15.65 22.27
N GLY A 63 3.19 -14.72 21.69
CA GLY A 63 2.42 -13.75 22.45
C GLY A 63 1.70 -12.73 21.59
N ILE A 64 1.35 -11.62 22.23
CA ILE A 64 0.69 -10.47 21.63
C ILE A 64 1.64 -9.28 21.79
N LEU A 65 2.07 -8.73 20.66
CA LEU A 65 2.98 -7.60 20.58
C LEU A 65 2.19 -6.31 20.36
N TRP A 66 2.44 -5.28 21.17
CA TRP A 66 1.92 -3.94 20.94
C TRP A 66 2.77 -3.20 19.91
N THR A 67 2.16 -2.74 18.82
CA THR A 67 2.86 -2.10 17.69
C THR A 67 2.43 -0.67 17.44
N TYR A 68 1.31 -0.23 18.02
CA TYR A 68 0.83 1.13 17.84
C TYR A 68 1.77 2.17 18.46
N LYS A 69 2.15 3.14 17.64
CA LYS A 69 2.86 4.37 18.02
C LYS A 69 1.98 5.57 17.69
N SER A 70 2.00 6.60 18.53
CA SER A 70 1.27 7.83 18.21
C SER A 70 1.88 8.50 16.96
N PRO A 71 1.12 9.34 16.25
CA PRO A 71 1.66 10.11 15.12
C PRO A 71 2.91 10.92 15.49
N ASP A 72 2.93 11.50 16.69
CA ASP A 72 4.06 12.30 17.19
C ASP A 72 5.30 11.43 17.42
N GLU A 73 5.13 10.26 18.04
CA GLU A 73 6.22 9.28 18.22
C GLU A 73 6.73 8.76 16.87
N MET A 74 5.83 8.54 15.90
CA MET A 74 6.23 8.11 14.57
C MET A 74 6.99 9.20 13.82
N GLU A 75 6.58 10.45 13.94
CA GLU A 75 7.29 11.57 13.32
C GLU A 75 8.69 11.74 13.92
N GLU A 76 8.84 11.57 15.24
CA GLU A 76 10.14 11.57 15.91
C GLU A 76 11.04 10.43 15.41
N LEU A 77 10.49 9.22 15.28
CA LEU A 77 11.23 8.09 14.72
C LEU A 77 11.68 8.33 13.28
N LEU A 78 10.81 8.93 12.45
CA LEU A 78 11.13 9.25 11.06
C LEU A 78 12.18 10.36 10.94
N ARG A 79 12.26 11.29 11.89
CA ARG A 79 13.30 12.34 11.93
C ARG A 79 14.70 11.78 12.21
N HIS A 80 14.79 10.74 13.03
CA HIS A 80 16.07 10.13 13.41
C HIS A 80 16.48 8.94 12.54
N THR A 81 15.55 8.38 11.76
CA THR A 81 15.89 7.37 10.75
C THR A 81 16.49 8.08 9.54
N SER A 82 17.70 7.69 9.12
CA SER A 82 18.26 8.17 7.86
C SER A 82 17.26 7.88 6.75
N PRO A 83 17.00 8.81 5.81
CA PRO A 83 16.16 8.50 4.67
C PRO A 83 16.74 7.28 3.99
N PHE A 84 15.93 6.22 3.88
CA PHE A 84 16.27 5.02 3.13
C PHE A 84 16.49 5.47 1.68
N THR A 85 17.75 5.49 1.24
CA THR A 85 18.07 6.01 -0.08
C THR A 85 17.74 4.95 -1.13
N PRO A 86 17.39 5.34 -2.37
CA PRO A 86 17.18 4.38 -3.44
C PRO A 86 18.39 3.46 -3.70
N GLU A 87 19.60 3.87 -3.28
CA GLU A 87 20.82 3.06 -3.38
C GLU A 87 20.83 1.87 -2.39
N ASP A 88 20.12 1.96 -1.26
CA ASP A 88 20.05 0.90 -0.25
C ASP A 88 19.25 -0.33 -0.72
N PHE A 89 18.43 -0.17 -1.77
CA PHE A 89 17.71 -1.26 -2.44
C PHE A 89 18.43 -1.81 -3.68
N ARG A 90 19.63 -1.30 -4.00
CA ARG A 90 20.38 -1.75 -5.17
C ARG A 90 20.96 -3.13 -4.90
N ILE A 91 20.27 -4.17 -5.36
CA ILE A 91 20.79 -5.54 -5.34
C ILE A 91 22.09 -5.57 -6.15
N PRO A 92 23.27 -5.83 -5.54
CA PRO A 92 24.51 -5.93 -6.29
C PRO A 92 24.39 -7.07 -7.31
N GLY A 93 24.56 -6.77 -8.59
CA GLY A 93 24.62 -7.77 -9.67
C GLY A 93 23.44 -7.81 -10.66
N GLN A 94 22.46 -6.90 -10.60
CA GLN A 94 21.47 -6.80 -11.69
C GLN A 94 22.05 -6.01 -12.87
N TYR A 95 22.80 -6.72 -13.73
CA TYR A 95 23.41 -6.21 -14.95
C TYR A 95 22.34 -5.60 -15.88
N THR A 96 22.46 -4.30 -16.17
CA THR A 96 21.73 -3.69 -17.28
C THR A 96 22.29 -4.26 -18.58
N HIS A 97 21.48 -5.03 -19.31
CA HIS A 97 21.80 -5.35 -20.70
C HIS A 97 21.85 -4.05 -21.50
N LYS A 98 23.04 -3.49 -21.68
CA LYS A 98 23.31 -2.48 -22.70
C LYS A 98 22.87 -3.05 -24.04
N LYS A 99 21.85 -2.44 -24.65
CA LYS A 99 21.51 -2.68 -26.07
C LYS A 99 22.78 -2.44 -26.88
N ARG A 100 23.39 -3.53 -27.34
CA ARG A 100 24.45 -3.54 -28.32
C ARG A 100 23.84 -3.01 -29.61
N GLN A 101 24.02 -1.72 -29.88
CA GLN A 101 23.77 -1.10 -31.18
C GLN A 101 24.62 -1.88 -32.19
N LEU A 102 23.98 -2.74 -32.97
CA LEU A 102 24.64 -3.46 -34.05
C LEU A 102 24.82 -2.46 -35.18
N SER A 103 26.03 -1.90 -35.29
CA SER A 103 26.51 -1.28 -36.51
C SER A 103 26.34 -2.26 -37.67
N ARG A 104 25.52 -1.88 -38.67
CA ARG A 104 25.65 -2.36 -40.04
C ARG A 104 25.88 -1.12 -40.90
N ASN A 105 27.14 -0.73 -40.98
CA ASN A 105 27.67 -0.12 -42.18
C ASN A 105 27.66 -1.20 -43.26
N ASP A 106 27.04 -0.92 -44.39
CA ASP A 106 27.54 -1.35 -45.70
C ASP A 106 26.89 -0.44 -46.74
N GLU A 107 27.60 0.64 -47.02
CA GLU A 107 27.49 1.38 -48.26
C GLU A 107 27.95 0.49 -49.41
N THR A 108 27.13 0.30 -50.43
CA THR A 108 27.59 0.24 -51.83
C THR A 108 26.41 0.63 -52.74
N GLY A 109 26.55 1.77 -53.42
CA GLY A 109 25.68 2.19 -54.54
C GLY A 109 26.00 1.46 -55.85
N PRO A 110 25.53 1.89 -57.05
CA PRO A 110 25.03 3.24 -57.36
C PRO A 110 23.76 3.33 -58.28
N ARG A 111 23.15 4.53 -58.22
CA ARG A 111 22.38 5.27 -59.24
C ARG A 111 21.59 4.48 -60.31
N ARG A 112 20.28 4.77 -60.39
CA ARG A 112 19.67 5.41 -61.59
C ARG A 112 18.30 6.06 -61.33
N LYS A 113 18.33 7.38 -61.51
CA LYS A 113 17.36 8.35 -62.09
C LYS A 113 15.89 8.36 -61.68
N ALA A 114 15.50 9.57 -61.30
CA ALA A 114 14.15 10.08 -61.12
C ALA A 114 13.28 9.94 -62.36
N THR A 115 12.00 9.66 -62.13
CA THR A 115 10.88 10.12 -62.97
C THR A 115 9.66 10.40 -62.12
N THR A 116 9.17 11.62 -62.28
CA THR A 116 7.98 12.24 -61.70
C THR A 116 6.69 11.61 -62.21
N SER A 117 5.74 11.34 -61.30
CA SER A 117 4.28 11.40 -61.54
C SER A 117 3.59 11.27 -60.17
N ARG A 118 3.22 12.35 -59.48
CA ARG A 118 1.93 13.05 -59.58
C ARG A 118 0.76 12.10 -59.84
N VAL A 119 -0.08 11.89 -58.81
CA VAL A 119 -1.56 11.98 -58.82
C VAL A 119 -2.08 11.58 -57.42
N SER A 120 -2.88 12.48 -56.82
CA SER A 120 -4.07 12.30 -55.95
C SER A 120 -4.13 11.19 -54.90
N ALA A 121 -4.78 11.30 -53.74
CA ALA A 121 -5.55 12.32 -53.04
C ALA A 121 -6.01 11.67 -51.70
N HIS A 122 -6.65 12.45 -50.83
CA HIS A 122 -7.46 12.03 -49.68
C HIS A 122 -6.73 11.67 -48.37
N SER A 123 -6.37 12.70 -47.59
CA SER A 123 -6.43 12.63 -46.12
C SER A 123 -7.28 13.78 -45.57
N HIS A 124 -8.58 13.73 -45.88
CA HIS A 124 -9.57 14.50 -45.16
C HIS A 124 -9.95 13.76 -43.87
N GLN A 125 -9.66 14.41 -42.74
CA GLN A 125 -10.67 14.70 -41.73
C GLN A 125 -11.12 13.55 -40.81
N LYS A 126 -10.39 13.35 -39.70
CA LYS A 126 -11.00 12.91 -38.42
C LYS A 126 -10.12 13.21 -37.20
N LYS A 127 -9.75 14.49 -37.04
CA LYS A 127 -9.51 15.09 -35.71
C LYS A 127 -10.71 15.98 -35.43
N ARG A 128 -11.19 15.97 -34.18
CA ARG A 128 -12.34 16.69 -33.60
C ARG A 128 -13.63 15.87 -33.54
N LYS A 129 -13.79 15.14 -32.44
CA LYS A 129 -15.08 14.93 -31.73
C LYS A 129 -14.83 14.14 -30.45
N ASN A 130 -14.25 14.77 -29.43
CA ASN A 130 -14.53 14.38 -28.04
C ASN A 130 -14.13 15.46 -27.00
N LYS A 131 -14.40 16.74 -27.29
CA LYS A 131 -14.15 17.85 -26.33
C LYS A 131 -15.38 18.73 -26.09
N GLN A 132 -16.57 18.12 -26.16
CA GLN A 132 -17.86 18.74 -25.82
C GLN A 132 -18.77 17.67 -25.20
N ARG A 133 -18.50 17.29 -23.95
CA ARG A 133 -19.44 16.45 -23.18
C ARG A 133 -19.32 16.51 -21.65
N ILE A 134 -18.75 17.59 -21.09
CA ILE A 134 -18.61 17.74 -19.62
C ILE A 134 -19.04 19.14 -19.11
N SER A 135 -19.82 19.91 -19.87
CA SER A 135 -20.28 21.25 -19.43
C SER A 135 -21.80 21.42 -19.43
N ARG A 136 -22.56 20.36 -19.14
CA ARG A 136 -24.04 20.41 -18.99
C ARG A 136 -24.62 19.59 -17.83
N THR A 137 -23.90 19.49 -16.70
CA THR A 137 -24.45 18.89 -15.46
C THR A 137 -24.31 19.81 -14.23
N VAL A 138 -24.27 21.13 -14.44
CA VAL A 138 -24.23 22.13 -13.34
C VAL A 138 -25.38 23.15 -13.47
N ALA A 139 -26.48 22.77 -14.12
CA ALA A 139 -27.64 23.64 -14.29
C ALA A 139 -28.95 22.88 -14.13
N VAL A 140 -29.07 22.11 -13.05
CA VAL A 140 -30.35 21.65 -12.47
C VAL A 140 -30.09 21.47 -10.98
N ASN A 141 -30.11 22.57 -10.22
CA ASN A 141 -30.29 22.65 -8.76
C ASN A 141 -30.08 24.12 -8.32
N GLN A 142 -30.84 25.02 -8.94
CA GLN A 142 -31.25 26.29 -8.35
C GLN A 142 -32.77 26.34 -8.39
#